data_AF-A0A2E9D625-F1
#
_entry.id   AF-A0A2E9D625-F1
#
_cell.length_a   1.000
_cell.length_b   1.000
_cell.length_c   1.000
_cell.angle_alpha   90.00
_cell.angle_beta   90.00
_cell.angle_gamma   90.00
#
_symmetry.space_group_name_H-M   'P 1'
#
loop_
_entity.id
_entity.type
_entity.pdbx_description
1 polymer ?
#
loop_
_entity_poly.entity_id
_entity_poly.type
_entity_poly.pdbx_seq_one_letter_code
_entity_poly.pdbx_strand_id
1 'polypeptide(L)'
;MNYEGKVAGLLVLAVTVTLGGCSGIHESPDYERHSQSQLSTPMGGGDYLWFDVKLTPEYPDNSEAAEALRMQWLLGWLERRGLCIHGYDILERRAFDFLEHNPARYDLRYKVQCAAVPPAES
;
A
#
# COMPACT_ATOMS: atom_id res chain seq x y z
N MET A 1 14.93 74.38 17.14
CA MET A 1 15.54 73.71 18.30
C MET A 1 14.45 72.98 19.06
N ASN A 2 14.77 71.79 19.55
CA ASN A 2 14.00 70.83 20.34
C ASN A 2 13.41 69.61 19.58
N TYR A 3 13.58 68.49 20.27
CA TYR A 3 13.72 67.10 19.83
C TYR A 3 12.42 66.30 20.02
N GLU A 4 12.39 65.15 19.34
CA GLU A 4 11.82 63.86 19.80
C GLU A 4 10.35 63.50 19.59
N GLY A 5 10.20 62.35 18.92
CA GLY A 5 8.98 61.55 18.84
C GLY A 5 9.21 60.32 17.97
N LYS A 6 9.89 59.30 18.50
CA LYS A 6 10.07 57.98 17.86
C LYS A 6 8.69 57.34 17.65
N VAL A 7 8.25 57.19 16.40
CA VAL A 7 7.09 56.33 16.08
C VAL A 7 7.64 54.93 15.83
N ALA A 8 7.79 54.17 16.91
CA ALA A 8 7.85 52.72 16.87
C ALA A 8 6.43 52.23 16.56
N GLY A 9 6.14 52.00 15.27
CA GLY A 9 4.83 51.55 14.79
C GLY A 9 4.93 50.16 14.16
N LEU A 10 4.88 49.15 15.03
CA LEU A 10 4.53 47.75 14.82
C LEU A 10 4.32 47.28 13.36
N LEU A 11 5.30 46.58 12.81
CA LEU A 11 5.20 45.83 11.55
C LEU A 11 4.36 44.56 11.84
N VAL A 12 3.05 44.61 11.57
CA VAL A 12 2.16 43.45 11.70
C VAL A 12 2.48 42.48 10.57
N LEU A 13 3.34 41.50 10.85
CA LEU A 13 3.56 40.35 9.99
C LEU A 13 2.33 39.44 10.13
N ALA A 14 1.34 39.63 9.26
CA ALA A 14 0.20 38.73 9.14
C ALA A 14 0.69 37.38 8.59
N VAL A 15 1.08 36.47 9.50
CA VAL A 15 1.22 35.05 9.18
C VAL A 15 -0.19 34.49 9.07
N THR A 16 -0.75 34.58 7.87
CA THR A 16 -1.88 33.76 7.46
C THR A 16 -1.41 32.31 7.46
N VAL A 17 -1.59 31.62 8.59
CA VAL A 17 -1.53 30.16 8.65
C VAL A 17 -2.67 29.66 7.78
N THR A 18 -2.35 29.34 6.53
CA THR A 18 -3.22 28.59 5.65
C THR A 18 -3.48 27.26 6.36
N LEU A 19 -4.70 27.12 6.89
CA LEU A 19 -5.29 25.84 7.24
C LEU A 19 -5.47 25.04 5.93
N GLY A 20 -4.36 24.56 5.37
CA GLY A 20 -4.36 23.49 4.39
C GLY A 20 -4.85 22.26 5.13
N GLY A 21 -6.12 21.90 4.92
CA GLY A 21 -6.75 20.74 5.52
C GLY A 21 -5.92 19.49 5.27
N CYS A 22 -5.76 18.65 6.30
CA CYS A 22 -5.26 17.28 6.18
C CYS A 22 -6.33 16.40 5.51
N SER A 23 -6.77 16.73 4.30
CA SER A 23 -7.83 16.00 3.58
C SER A 23 -7.27 14.97 2.59
N GLY A 24 -6.11 14.36 2.86
CA GLY A 24 -5.49 13.43 1.92
C GLY A 24 -4.55 12.37 2.51
N ILE A 25 -4.39 12.27 3.84
CA ILE A 25 -3.51 11.24 4.43
C ILE A 25 -4.18 9.86 4.43
N HIS A 26 -5.51 9.80 4.61
CA HIS A 26 -6.25 8.53 4.72
C HIS A 26 -6.61 7.87 3.38
N GLU A 27 -6.48 8.56 2.25
CA GLU A 27 -6.81 8.03 0.92
C GLU A 27 -5.57 7.88 0.03
N SER A 28 -4.41 7.61 0.64
CA SER A 28 -3.23 7.28 -0.16
C SER A 28 -3.31 5.82 -0.64
N PRO A 29 -2.93 5.53 -1.90
CA PRO A 29 -2.83 4.14 -2.38
C PRO A 29 -1.93 3.25 -1.51
N ASP A 30 -0.97 3.87 -0.81
CA ASP A 30 -0.10 3.21 0.16
C ASP A 30 -0.87 2.76 1.40
N TYR A 31 -1.68 3.65 1.97
CA TYR A 31 -2.53 3.34 3.11
C TYR A 31 -3.50 2.20 2.81
N GLU A 32 -4.24 2.28 1.69
CA GLU A 32 -5.18 1.21 1.30
C GLU A 32 -4.47 -0.12 1.08
N ARG A 33 -3.32 -0.13 0.40
CA ARG A 33 -2.50 -1.34 0.26
C ARG A 33 -2.18 -1.95 1.62
N HIS A 34 -1.73 -1.14 2.58
CA HIS A 34 -1.37 -1.61 3.92
C HIS A 34 -2.57 -2.04 4.77
N SER A 35 -3.73 -1.38 4.64
CA SER A 35 -4.92 -1.66 5.46
C SER A 35 -5.69 -2.89 4.96
N GLN A 36 -5.71 -3.09 3.65
CA GLN A 36 -6.49 -4.13 2.97
C GLN A 36 -5.68 -5.37 2.62
N SER A 37 -4.34 -5.30 2.61
CA SER A 37 -3.54 -6.42 2.14
C SER A 37 -2.22 -6.62 2.90
N GLN A 38 -1.64 -7.80 2.74
CA GLN A 38 -0.27 -8.08 3.16
C GLN A 38 0.43 -9.02 2.20
N LEU A 39 1.76 -8.98 2.24
CA LEU A 39 2.63 -9.95 1.57
C LEU A 39 3.46 -10.68 2.64
N SER A 40 3.49 -12.01 2.60
CA SER A 40 4.21 -12.83 3.56
C SER A 40 4.93 -14.01 2.89
N THR A 41 5.96 -14.52 3.56
CA THR A 41 6.67 -15.74 3.15
C THR A 41 6.10 -16.94 3.89
N PRO A 42 6.04 -18.14 3.28
CA PRO A 42 5.59 -19.34 3.97
C PRO A 42 6.50 -19.71 5.15
N MET A 43 5.91 -20.08 6.30
CA MET A 43 6.66 -20.39 7.54
C MET A 43 7.63 -21.56 7.41
N GLY A 44 7.36 -22.53 6.52
CA GLY A 44 8.21 -23.69 6.27
C GLY A 44 9.27 -23.49 5.20
N GLY A 45 9.44 -22.26 4.68
CA GLY A 45 10.18 -22.01 3.45
C GLY A 45 9.37 -22.40 2.21
N GLY A 46 9.86 -21.97 1.05
CA GLY A 46 9.20 -22.14 -0.24
C GLY A 46 9.69 -21.08 -1.22
N ASP A 47 9.45 -21.32 -2.51
CA ASP A 47 9.83 -20.46 -3.62
C ASP A 47 8.69 -19.51 -4.06
N TYR A 48 7.67 -19.37 -3.22
CA TYR A 48 6.49 -18.55 -3.47
C TYR A 48 6.20 -17.61 -2.29
N LEU A 49 5.33 -16.64 -2.54
CA LEU A 49 4.83 -15.67 -1.56
C LEU A 49 3.33 -15.83 -1.38
N TRP A 50 2.83 -15.51 -0.19
CA TRP A 50 1.41 -15.34 0.06
C TRP A 50 1.05 -13.86 0.00
N PHE A 51 0.10 -13.52 -0.87
CA PHE A 51 -0.54 -12.21 -0.88
C PHE A 51 -1.97 -12.37 -0.38
N ASP A 52 -2.26 -11.75 0.77
CA ASP A 52 -3.53 -11.90 1.47
C ASP A 52 -4.29 -10.59 1.41
N VAL A 53 -5.60 -10.64 1.17
CA VAL A 53 -6.44 -9.45 1.01
C VAL A 53 -7.77 -9.57 1.75
N LYS A 54 -8.27 -8.43 2.21
CA LYS A 54 -9.61 -8.29 2.76
C LYS A 54 -10.60 -7.98 1.63
N LEU A 55 -11.81 -8.48 1.79
CA LEU A 55 -12.96 -8.14 0.97
C LEU A 55 -13.82 -7.16 1.75
N THR A 56 -14.15 -6.05 1.12
CA THR A 56 -15.03 -5.03 1.68
C THR A 56 -16.15 -4.71 0.69
N PRO A 57 -17.23 -4.01 1.10
CA PRO A 57 -18.23 -3.53 0.17
C PRO A 57 -17.64 -2.67 -0.96
N GLU A 58 -16.56 -1.93 -0.68
CA GLU A 58 -15.83 -1.11 -1.65
C GLU A 58 -14.96 -1.96 -2.60
N TYR A 59 -14.44 -3.09 -2.11
CA TYR A 59 -13.58 -4.01 -2.85
C TYR A 59 -14.13 -5.45 -2.86
N PRO A 60 -15.31 -5.68 -3.47
CA PRO A 60 -16.00 -6.97 -3.40
C PRO A 60 -15.32 -8.04 -4.26
N ASP A 61 -15.50 -9.31 -3.91
CA ASP A 61 -14.85 -10.46 -4.58
C ASP A 61 -15.15 -10.50 -6.09
N ASN A 62 -16.43 -10.34 -6.43
CA ASN A 62 -17.00 -10.51 -7.76
C ASN A 62 -16.90 -9.25 -8.65
N SER A 63 -15.86 -8.44 -8.46
CA SER A 63 -15.62 -7.21 -9.23
C SER A 63 -14.24 -7.24 -9.88
N GLU A 64 -14.21 -7.17 -11.22
CA GLU A 64 -12.97 -7.08 -11.99
C GLU A 64 -12.16 -5.83 -11.61
N ALA A 65 -12.83 -4.71 -11.32
CA ALA A 65 -12.18 -3.49 -10.86
C ALA A 65 -11.52 -3.67 -9.49
N ALA A 66 -12.18 -4.38 -8.56
CA ALA A 66 -11.59 -4.70 -7.27
C ALA A 66 -10.40 -5.66 -7.41
N GLU A 67 -10.50 -6.64 -8.30
CA GLU A 67 -9.39 -7.55 -8.61
C GLU A 67 -8.18 -6.80 -9.18
N ALA A 68 -8.40 -5.86 -10.10
CA ALA A 68 -7.34 -5.02 -10.66
C ALA A 68 -6.63 -4.20 -9.57
N LEU A 69 -7.37 -3.65 -8.61
CA LEU A 69 -6.80 -2.93 -7.46
C LEU A 69 -5.97 -3.85 -6.56
N ARG A 70 -6.43 -5.08 -6.29
CA ARG A 70 -5.63 -6.07 -5.56
C ARG A 70 -4.32 -6.38 -6.28
N MET A 71 -4.33 -6.48 -7.61
CA MET A 71 -3.09 -6.68 -8.38
C MET A 71 -2.15 -5.47 -8.31
N GLN A 72 -2.69 -4.25 -8.29
CA GLN A 72 -1.88 -3.04 -8.05
C GLN A 72 -1.26 -3.03 -6.64
N TRP A 73 -2.01 -3.47 -5.63
CA TRP A 73 -1.49 -3.62 -4.27
C TRP A 73 -0.38 -4.66 -4.19
N LEU A 74 -0.54 -5.81 -4.85
CA LEU A 74 0.50 -6.83 -4.96
C LEU A 74 1.77 -6.26 -5.61
N LEU A 75 1.64 -5.60 -6.77
CA LEU A 75 2.76 -4.93 -7.43
C LEU A 75 3.47 -3.96 -6.49
N GLY A 76 2.70 -3.10 -5.80
CA GLY A 76 3.26 -2.16 -4.83
C GLY A 76 4.02 -2.86 -3.69
N TRP A 77 3.56 -4.02 -3.21
CA TRP A 77 4.29 -4.81 -2.22
C TRP A 77 5.60 -5.39 -2.77
N LEU A 78 5.57 -5.96 -3.98
CA LEU A 78 6.73 -6.56 -4.62
C LEU A 78 7.81 -5.51 -4.90
N GLU A 79 7.42 -4.37 -5.47
CA GLU A 79 8.32 -3.24 -5.73
C GLU A 79 8.96 -2.72 -4.45
N ARG A 80 8.15 -2.46 -3.41
CA ARG A 80 8.63 -1.94 -2.13
C ARG A 80 9.60 -2.88 -1.41
N ARG A 81 9.50 -4.19 -1.66
CA ARG A 81 10.39 -5.20 -1.07
C ARG A 81 11.53 -5.62 -2.01
N GLY A 82 11.59 -5.11 -3.23
CA GLY A 82 12.57 -5.52 -4.23
C GLY A 82 12.44 -6.99 -4.64
N LEU A 83 11.22 -7.53 -4.64
CA LEU A 83 10.92 -8.93 -4.97
C LEU A 83 10.38 -9.06 -6.39
N CYS A 84 10.56 -10.24 -7.00
CA CYS A 84 10.01 -10.58 -8.31
C CYS A 84 10.31 -9.55 -9.41
N ILE A 85 11.56 -9.06 -9.49
CA ILE A 85 11.98 -8.00 -10.43
C ILE A 85 11.78 -8.35 -11.92
N HIS A 86 11.65 -9.63 -12.25
CA HIS A 86 11.41 -10.13 -13.61
C HIS A 86 9.93 -10.44 -13.89
N GLY A 87 9.04 -10.06 -12.97
CA GLY A 87 7.62 -10.39 -13.02
C GLY A 87 7.23 -11.50 -12.06
N TYR A 88 5.93 -11.79 -12.00
CA TYR A 88 5.34 -12.81 -11.15
C TYR A 88 4.15 -13.47 -11.84
N ASP A 89 3.82 -14.67 -11.38
CA ASP A 89 2.62 -15.40 -11.75
C ASP A 89 1.75 -15.65 -10.51
N ILE A 90 0.44 -15.62 -10.71
CA ILE A 90 -0.54 -16.09 -9.71
C ILE A 90 -0.81 -17.57 -9.99
N LEU A 91 -0.34 -18.43 -9.10
CA LEU A 91 -0.54 -19.87 -9.22
C LEU A 91 -1.89 -20.32 -8.64
N GLU A 92 -2.39 -19.59 -7.64
CA GLU A 92 -3.62 -19.94 -6.93
C GLU A 92 -4.28 -18.68 -6.38
N ARG A 93 -5.62 -18.67 -6.38
CA ARG A 93 -6.47 -17.69 -5.71
C ARG A 93 -7.57 -18.45 -5.00
N ARG A 94 -7.67 -18.32 -3.67
CA ARG A 94 -8.69 -19.01 -2.88
C ARG A 94 -9.06 -18.25 -1.62
N ALA A 95 -10.17 -18.65 -1.01
CA ALA A 95 -10.47 -18.26 0.36
C ALA A 95 -9.52 -18.97 1.34
N PHE A 96 -9.39 -18.40 2.54
CA PHE A 96 -8.75 -19.09 3.66
C PHE A 96 -9.57 -20.31 4.09
N ASP A 97 -8.88 -21.40 4.43
CA ASP A 97 -9.53 -22.56 5.02
C ASP A 97 -9.84 -22.32 6.51
N PHE A 98 -10.84 -23.00 7.04
CA PHE A 98 -11.32 -22.86 8.41
C PHE A 98 -10.23 -23.12 9.47
N LEU A 99 -9.33 -24.06 9.21
CA LEU A 99 -8.23 -24.42 10.12
C LEU A 99 -6.93 -23.67 9.83
N GLU A 100 -6.92 -22.79 8.82
CA GLU A 100 -5.71 -22.07 8.43
C GLU A 100 -5.39 -20.92 9.41
N HIS A 101 -4.11 -20.73 9.71
CA HIS A 101 -3.68 -19.65 10.59
C HIS A 101 -3.84 -18.28 9.90
N ASN A 102 -4.89 -17.55 10.30
CA ASN A 102 -5.25 -16.23 9.74
C ASN A 102 -5.70 -15.24 10.84
N PRO A 103 -4.78 -14.82 11.72
CA PRO A 103 -5.12 -13.97 12.88
C PRO A 103 -5.63 -12.58 12.48
N ALA A 104 -5.21 -12.08 11.32
CA ALA A 104 -5.61 -10.79 10.77
C ALA A 104 -6.93 -10.84 9.97
N ARG A 105 -7.54 -12.02 9.85
CA ARG A 105 -8.85 -12.25 9.21
C ARG A 105 -8.94 -11.72 7.78
N TYR A 106 -7.94 -12.02 6.97
CA TYR A 106 -8.03 -11.83 5.53
C TYR A 106 -9.03 -12.80 4.90
N ASP A 107 -9.59 -12.46 3.75
CA ASP A 107 -10.66 -13.24 3.14
C ASP A 107 -10.14 -14.10 1.99
N LEU A 108 -9.26 -13.53 1.15
CA LEU A 108 -8.63 -14.23 0.03
C LEU A 108 -7.11 -14.30 0.20
N ARG A 109 -6.54 -15.37 -0.35
CA ARG A 109 -5.11 -15.65 -0.41
C ARG A 109 -4.71 -16.01 -1.83
N TYR A 110 -3.64 -15.39 -2.27
CA TYR A 110 -3.01 -15.61 -3.57
C TYR A 110 -1.65 -16.26 -3.38
N LYS A 111 -1.40 -17.36 -4.09
CA LYS A 111 -0.07 -17.94 -4.20
C LYS A 111 0.68 -17.27 -5.35
N VAL A 112 1.73 -16.52 -5.02
CA VAL A 112 2.49 -15.73 -5.98
C VAL A 112 3.86 -16.36 -6.20
N GLN A 113 4.21 -16.66 -7.44
CA GLN A 113 5.51 -17.17 -7.83
C GLN A 113 6.29 -16.06 -8.54
N CYS A 114 7.54 -15.81 -8.16
CA CYS A 114 8.37 -14.92 -8.98
C CYS A 114 8.76 -15.62 -10.28
N ALA A 115 8.71 -14.89 -11.39
CA ALA A 115 9.20 -15.38 -12.67
C ALA A 115 10.70 -15.68 -12.57
N ALA A 116 11.13 -16.77 -13.22
CA ALA A 116 12.55 -17.10 -13.31
C ALA A 116 13.30 -16.00 -14.08
N VAL A 117 14.56 -15.76 -13.70
CA VAL A 117 15.47 -14.96 -14.52
C VAL A 117 15.63 -15.68 -15.86
N PRO A 118 15.28 -15.08 -17.01
CA PRO A 118 15.58 -15.71 -18.28
C PRO A 118 17.11 -15.92 -18.38
N PRO A 119 17.58 -17.07 -18.89
CA PRO A 119 19.01 -17.31 -19.03
C PRO A 119 19.62 -16.20 -19.88
N ALA A 120 20.79 -15.70 -19.48
CA ALA A 120 21.52 -14.72 -20.27
C ALA A 120 21.80 -15.32 -21.66
N GLU A 121 21.29 -14.67 -22.71
CA GLU A 121 21.61 -15.04 -24.08
C GLU A 121 23.12 -14.86 -24.28
N SER A 122 23.82 -15.96 -24.56
CA SER A 122 25.26 -16.02 -24.84
C SER A 122 25.55 -15.81 -26.31
#